data_AF-A0A2Z6EU63-F1
#
_entry.id   AF-A0A2Z6EU63-F1
#
_cell.length_a   1.000
_cell.length_b   1.000
_cell.length_c   1.000
_cell.angle_alpha   90.00
_cell.angle_beta   90.00
_cell.angle_gamma   90.00
#
_symmetry.space_group_name_H-M   'P 1'
#
loop_
_entity.id
_entity.type
_entity.pdbx_description
1 polymer ?
#
loop_
_entity_poly.entity_id
_entity_poly.type
_entity_poly.pdbx_seq_one_letter_code
_entity_poly.pdbx_strand_id
1 'polypeptide(L)'
;MEQPAFGQVCVSNDLRKRGIFVSPSGVRSVWLRRDLDSFKKRLSAPEKHVAATGGVLTEAQVVALEKKQEDDVAHGEIETAHPGYLGSQDAFYVGTIKGVGRIYQQTFVDTYSKWFAARTTESLATLNF
;
A
#
# COMPACT_ATOMS: atom_id res chain seq x y z
N MET A 1 10.96 -16.30 11.31
CA MET A 1 11.82 -15.73 10.24
C MET A 1 12.38 -14.44 10.79
N GLU A 2 13.70 -14.36 11.01
CA GLU A 2 14.32 -13.21 11.69
C GLU A 2 14.34 -11.95 10.82
N GLN A 3 14.48 -12.10 9.50
CA GLN A 3 14.58 -10.99 8.54
C GLN A 3 13.58 -11.19 7.39
N PRO A 4 12.34 -10.67 7.52
CA PRO A 4 11.30 -10.83 6.51
C PRO A 4 11.63 -10.08 5.20
N ALA A 5 12.48 -9.06 5.28
CA ALA A 5 12.86 -8.21 4.14
C ALA A 5 13.81 -8.88 3.13
N PHE A 6 14.45 -9.99 3.50
CA PHE A 6 15.48 -10.61 2.67
C PHE A 6 14.91 -11.33 1.45
N GLY A 7 15.51 -11.12 0.29
CA GLY A 7 15.21 -11.87 -0.93
C GLY A 7 15.73 -13.31 -0.86
N GLN A 8 15.23 -14.17 -1.76
CA GLN A 8 15.58 -15.60 -1.82
C GLN A 8 17.10 -15.88 -1.89
N VAL A 9 17.87 -15.00 -2.56
CA VAL A 9 19.34 -15.12 -2.68
C VAL A 9 20.02 -14.74 -1.37
N CYS A 10 19.56 -13.68 -0.70
CA CYS A 10 20.13 -13.23 0.56
C CYS A 10 19.91 -14.28 1.67
N VAL A 11 18.71 -14.87 1.73
CA VAL A 11 18.39 -15.96 2.66
C VAL A 11 19.21 -17.21 2.36
N SER A 12 19.38 -17.57 1.08
CA SER A 12 20.23 -18.70 0.68
C SER A 12 21.69 -18.49 1.12
N ASN A 13 22.24 -17.28 0.96
CA ASN A 13 23.59 -16.94 1.41
C ASN A 13 23.72 -16.93 2.94
N ASP A 14 22.73 -16.43 3.67
CA ASP A 14 22.73 -16.44 5.13
C ASP A 14 22.68 -17.87 5.69
N LEU A 15 21.80 -18.71 5.14
CA LEU A 15 21.74 -20.14 5.48
C LEU A 15 23.07 -20.83 5.19
N ARG A 16 23.72 -20.50 4.07
CA ARG A 16 25.04 -21.04 3.72
C ARG A 16 26.12 -20.65 4.74
N LYS A 17 26.08 -19.42 5.27
CA LYS A 17 26.97 -19.00 6.37
C LYS A 17 26.72 -19.79 7.67
N ARG A 18 25.47 -20.18 7.92
CA ARG A 18 25.06 -21.06 9.05
C ARG A 18 25.31 -22.55 8.77
N GLY A 19 25.95 -22.91 7.65
CA GLY A 19 26.26 -24.29 7.26
C GLY A 19 25.13 -25.05 6.57
N ILE A 20 23.98 -24.40 6.30
CA ILE A 20 22.82 -25.00 5.66
C ILE A 20 22.83 -24.66 4.16
N PHE A 21 23.01 -25.67 3.32
CA PHE A 21 23.08 -25.46 1.87
C PHE A 21 21.71 -25.62 1.21
N VAL A 22 21.04 -24.50 0.93
CA VAL A 22 19.76 -24.47 0.22
C VAL A 22 19.85 -23.47 -0.92
N SER A 23 19.45 -23.88 -2.13
CA SER A 23 19.44 -22.99 -3.29
C SER A 23 18.37 -21.90 -3.15
N PRO A 24 18.51 -20.74 -3.82
CA PRO A 24 17.49 -19.70 -3.81
C PRO A 24 16.10 -20.21 -4.25
N SER A 25 16.05 -21.12 -5.23
CA SER A 25 14.82 -21.79 -5.67
C SER A 25 14.24 -22.72 -4.59
N GLY A 26 15.10 -23.38 -3.80
CA GLY A 26 14.70 -24.17 -2.64
C GLY A 26 14.08 -23.29 -1.54
N VAL A 27 14.67 -22.13 -1.27
CA VAL A 27 14.10 -21.14 -0.34
C VAL A 27 12.70 -20.72 -0.79
N ARG A 28 12.52 -20.41 -2.08
CA ARG A 28 11.20 -20.06 -2.64
C ARG A 28 10.19 -21.19 -2.53
N SER A 29 10.61 -22.44 -2.76
CA SER A 29 9.75 -23.61 -2.60
C SER A 29 9.28 -23.79 -1.15
N VAL A 30 10.15 -23.54 -0.18
CA VAL A 30 9.79 -23.56 1.25
C VAL A 30 8.81 -22.45 1.58
N TRP A 31 9.02 -21.24 1.04
CA TRP A 31 8.08 -20.13 1.22
C TRP A 31 6.68 -20.44 0.68
N LEU A 32 6.59 -21.01 -0.53
CA LEU A 32 5.31 -21.40 -1.12
C LEU A 32 4.55 -22.40 -0.23
N ARG A 33 5.24 -23.39 0.34
CA ARG A 33 4.64 -24.38 1.24
C ARG A 33 4.17 -23.80 2.58
N ARG A 34 4.67 -22.62 2.95
CA ARG A 34 4.37 -21.94 4.22
C ARG A 34 3.50 -20.69 4.01
N ASP A 35 2.99 -20.48 2.79
CA ASP A 35 2.22 -19.29 2.40
C ASP A 35 2.98 -17.96 2.60
N LEU A 36 4.27 -17.96 2.27
CA LEU A 36 5.21 -16.83 2.39
C LEU A 36 5.71 -16.34 1.02
N ASP A 37 4.94 -16.56 -0.03
CA ASP A 37 5.35 -16.32 -1.42
C ASP A 37 5.56 -14.84 -1.75
N SER A 38 4.79 -13.94 -1.13
CA SER A 38 4.89 -12.50 -1.34
C SER A 38 5.60 -11.79 -0.19
N PHE A 39 6.15 -10.60 -0.46
CA PHE A 39 6.74 -9.75 0.56
C PHE A 39 5.72 -9.37 1.64
N LYS A 40 4.49 -9.03 1.24
CA LYS A 40 3.37 -8.71 2.15
C LYS A 40 3.02 -9.88 3.08
N LYS A 41 3.01 -11.11 2.56
CA LYS A 41 2.79 -12.33 3.36
C LYS A 41 3.95 -12.59 4.32
N ARG A 42 5.19 -12.38 3.89
CA ARG A 42 6.39 -12.48 4.75
C ARG A 42 6.40 -11.48 5.88
N LEU A 43 5.86 -10.28 5.67
CA LEU A 43 5.81 -9.24 6.68
C LEU A 43 4.66 -9.43 7.70
N SER A 44 3.51 -9.97 7.26
CA SER A 44 2.38 -10.26 8.16
C SER A 44 2.49 -11.58 8.93
N ALA A 45 3.34 -12.51 8.48
CA ALA A 45 3.56 -13.78 9.18
C ALA A 45 4.14 -13.62 10.60
N PRO A 46 5.14 -12.76 10.85
CA PRO A 46 5.60 -12.41 12.19
C PRO A 46 4.49 -11.86 13.09
N GLU A 47 3.66 -10.94 12.60
CA GLU A 47 2.57 -10.33 13.35
C GLU A 47 1.55 -11.38 13.79
N LYS A 48 1.15 -12.27 12.87
CA LYS A 48 0.23 -13.38 13.18
C LYS A 48 0.83 -14.34 14.22
N HIS A 49 2.12 -14.61 14.12
CA HIS A 49 2.81 -15.50 15.06
C HIS A 49 2.91 -14.88 16.47
N VAL A 50 3.20 -13.57 16.53
CA VAL A 50 3.23 -12.80 17.78
C VAL A 50 1.83 -12.72 18.40
N ALA A 51 0.79 -12.42 17.62
CA ALA A 51 -0.59 -12.40 18.11
C ALA A 51 -1.04 -13.75 18.68
N ALA A 52 -0.57 -14.87 18.09
CA ALA A 52 -0.91 -16.21 18.57
C ALA A 52 -0.10 -16.67 19.79
N THR A 53 1.15 -16.21 19.92
CA THR A 53 2.11 -16.73 20.93
C THR A 53 2.39 -15.73 22.06
N GLY A 54 2.00 -14.47 21.92
CA GLY A 54 2.31 -13.38 22.86
C GLY A 54 3.79 -12.97 22.84
N GLY A 55 4.54 -13.32 21.79
CA GLY A 55 5.98 -13.03 21.68
C GLY A 55 6.29 -11.56 21.39
N VAL A 56 7.56 -11.18 21.49
CA VAL A 56 8.03 -9.82 21.13
C VAL A 56 8.64 -9.85 19.73
N LEU A 57 8.34 -8.84 18.91
CA LEU A 57 8.95 -8.66 17.59
C LEU A 57 10.43 -8.30 17.72
N THR A 58 11.27 -8.79 16.81
CA THR A 58 12.69 -8.39 16.77
C THR A 58 12.84 -7.00 16.15
N GLU A 59 13.90 -6.28 16.52
CA GLU A 59 14.19 -4.93 15.99
C GLU A 59 14.23 -4.89 14.45
N ALA A 60 14.80 -5.93 13.82
CA ALA A 60 14.81 -6.07 12.36
C ALA A 60 13.41 -6.25 11.73
N GLN A 61 12.45 -6.79 12.48
CA GLN A 61 11.05 -6.90 12.03
C GLN A 61 10.32 -5.57 12.19
N VAL A 62 10.59 -4.82 13.27
CA VAL A 62 10.04 -3.47 13.50
C VAL A 62 10.49 -2.51 12.39
N VAL A 63 11.79 -2.47 12.09
CA VAL A 63 12.34 -1.64 11.01
C VAL A 63 11.73 -2.01 9.64
N ALA A 64 11.45 -3.30 9.40
CA ALA A 64 10.81 -3.72 8.16
C ALA A 64 9.33 -3.30 8.06
N LEU A 65 8.63 -3.21 9.21
CA LEU A 65 7.25 -2.72 9.29
C LEU A 65 7.19 -1.20 9.09
N GLU A 66 8.07 -0.45 9.75
CA GLU A 66 8.18 1.01 9.61
C GLU A 66 8.47 1.39 8.15
N LYS A 67 9.42 0.71 7.51
CA LYS A 67 9.75 0.95 6.10
C LYS A 67 8.59 0.69 5.15
N LYS A 68 7.78 -0.35 5.41
CA LYS A 68 6.56 -0.58 4.63
C LYS A 68 5.55 0.55 4.85
N GLN A 69 5.39 1.02 6.09
CA GLN A 69 4.47 2.11 6.39
C GLN A 69 4.90 3.41 5.69
N GLU A 70 6.20 3.70 5.64
CA GLU A 70 6.74 4.80 4.85
C GLU A 70 6.49 4.64 3.34
N ASP A 71 6.70 3.43 2.79
CA ASP A 71 6.41 3.14 1.38
C ASP A 71 4.91 3.31 1.05
N ASP A 72 4.01 2.84 1.91
CA ASP A 72 2.55 2.98 1.75
C ASP A 72 2.12 4.47 1.80
N VAL A 73 2.69 5.25 2.73
CA VAL A 73 2.49 6.72 2.82
C VAL A 73 3.02 7.43 1.57
N ALA A 74 4.18 7.03 1.07
CA ALA A 74 4.78 7.59 -0.15
C ALA A 74 3.97 7.26 -1.42
N HIS A 75 3.25 6.13 -1.43
CA HIS A 75 2.33 5.76 -2.49
C HIS A 75 0.98 6.52 -2.44
N GLY A 76 0.78 7.39 -1.45
CA GLY A 76 -0.41 8.23 -1.34
C GLY A 76 -1.67 7.46 -0.96
N GLU A 77 -1.53 6.23 -0.44
CA GLU A 77 -2.66 5.45 0.06
C GLU A 77 -3.02 5.99 1.45
N ILE A 78 -3.82 7.05 1.47
CA ILE A 78 -4.32 7.62 2.72
C ILE A 78 -5.27 6.61 3.36
N GLU A 79 -4.94 6.15 4.56
CA GLU A 79 -5.80 5.26 5.34
C GLU A 79 -7.14 5.95 5.60
N THR A 80 -8.22 5.33 5.11
CA THR A 80 -9.59 5.83 5.28
C THR A 80 -10.39 4.77 6.00
N ALA A 81 -11.05 5.15 7.09
CA ALA A 81 -11.71 4.20 7.98
C ALA A 81 -13.12 3.80 7.51
N HIS A 82 -13.85 4.70 6.86
CA HIS A 82 -15.22 4.52 6.41
C HIS A 82 -15.60 5.52 5.31
N PRO A 83 -16.71 5.32 4.56
CA PRO A 83 -17.21 6.31 3.60
C PRO A 83 -17.45 7.66 4.27
N GLY A 84 -17.15 8.75 3.56
CA GLY A 84 -17.30 10.12 4.06
C GLY A 84 -16.18 10.59 5.00
N TYR A 85 -15.17 9.76 5.28
CA TYR A 85 -14.03 10.13 6.12
C TYR A 85 -13.12 11.16 5.44
N LEU A 86 -12.80 10.95 4.16
CA LEU A 86 -11.95 11.84 3.39
C LEU A 86 -12.41 11.85 1.93
N GLY A 87 -12.65 13.05 1.40
CA GLY A 87 -12.94 13.27 -0.01
C GLY A 87 -11.79 14.02 -0.68
N SER A 88 -11.47 13.63 -1.90
CA SER A 88 -10.60 14.38 -2.80
C SER A 88 -11.46 15.25 -3.71
N GLN A 89 -11.17 16.55 -3.78
CA GLN A 89 -11.87 17.49 -4.66
C GLN A 89 -10.89 18.10 -5.65
N ASP A 90 -11.29 18.14 -6.92
CA ASP A 90 -10.49 18.71 -7.99
C ASP A 90 -11.36 19.50 -8.97
N ALA A 91 -10.76 20.49 -9.65
CA ALA A 91 -11.38 21.30 -10.67
C ALA A 91 -10.48 21.36 -11.91
N PHE A 92 -10.99 20.85 -13.02
CA PHE A 92 -10.28 20.74 -14.29
C PHE A 92 -10.90 21.65 -15.35
N TYR A 93 -10.07 22.39 -16.10
CA TYR A 93 -10.53 23.16 -17.24
C TYR A 93 -10.67 22.24 -18.47
N VAL A 94 -11.90 22.12 -18.98
CA VAL A 94 -12.21 21.19 -20.08
C VAL A 94 -11.93 21.84 -21.44
N GLY A 95 -12.25 23.13 -21.61
CA GLY A 95 -12.09 23.83 -22.87
C GLY A 95 -13.11 24.96 -23.08
N THR A 96 -13.13 25.53 -24.29
CA THR A 96 -14.10 26.56 -24.67
C THR A 96 -14.99 26.03 -25.78
N ILE A 97 -16.30 26.11 -25.60
CA ILE A 97 -17.31 25.75 -26.61
C ILE A 97 -17.89 27.04 -27.20
N LYS A 98 -17.90 27.13 -28.54
CA LYS A 98 -18.44 28.29 -29.25
C LYS A 98 -19.94 28.44 -28.93
N GLY A 99 -20.32 29.62 -28.43
CA GLY A 99 -21.70 29.94 -28.03
C GLY A 99 -22.06 29.66 -26.57
N VAL A 100 -21.21 28.91 -25.85
CA VAL A 100 -21.41 28.59 -24.42
C VAL A 100 -20.33 29.27 -23.56
N GLY A 101 -19.08 29.26 -24.02
CA GLY A 101 -17.95 29.85 -23.30
C GLY A 101 -17.02 28.80 -22.71
N ARG A 102 -16.29 29.17 -21.65
CA ARG A 102 -15.32 28.31 -20.98
C ARG A 102 -16.04 27.29 -20.12
N ILE A 103 -15.59 26.04 -20.15
CA ILE A 103 -16.16 24.93 -19.40
C ILE A 103 -15.13 24.40 -18.41
N TYR A 104 -15.58 24.24 -17.19
CA TYR A 104 -14.84 23.65 -16.08
C TYR A 104 -15.60 22.42 -15.58
N GLN A 105 -14.86 21.40 -15.18
CA GLN A 105 -15.39 20.20 -14.55
C GLN A 105 -14.84 20.11 -13.14
N GLN A 106 -15.74 20.07 -12.16
CA GLN A 106 -15.41 19.84 -10.77
C GLN A 106 -15.74 18.40 -10.41
N THR A 107 -14.80 17.68 -9.81
CA THR A 107 -14.97 16.28 -9.42
C THR A 107 -14.72 16.15 -7.93
N PHE A 108 -15.61 15.41 -7.27
CA PHE A 108 -15.46 14.98 -5.89
C PHE A 108 -15.37 13.46 -5.86
N VAL A 109 -14.39 12.91 -5.15
CA VAL A 109 -14.17 11.47 -5.01
C VAL A 109 -14.06 11.12 -3.54
N ASP A 110 -14.89 10.19 -3.06
CA ASP A 110 -14.72 9.59 -1.74
C ASP A 110 -13.56 8.59 -1.78
N THR A 111 -12.54 8.83 -0.96
CA THR A 111 -11.28 8.07 -1.03
C THR A 111 -11.42 6.63 -0.52
N TYR A 112 -12.44 6.35 0.30
CA TYR A 112 -12.76 5.03 0.83
C TYR A 112 -13.57 4.17 -0.17
N SER A 113 -14.79 4.61 -0.48
CA SER A 113 -15.76 3.88 -1.30
C SER A 113 -15.48 3.98 -2.80
N LYS A 114 -14.59 4.89 -3.22
CA LYS A 114 -14.31 5.24 -4.62
C LYS A 114 -15.53 5.76 -5.37
N TRP A 115 -16.60 6.13 -4.67
CA TRP A 115 -17.72 6.83 -5.24
C TRP A 115 -17.30 8.23 -5.67
N PHE A 116 -17.79 8.70 -6.82
CA PHE A 116 -17.48 10.04 -7.31
C PHE A 116 -18.70 10.74 -7.88
N ALA A 117 -18.67 12.07 -7.82
CA ALA A 117 -19.62 12.94 -8.49
C ALA A 117 -18.86 14.03 -9.25
N ALA A 118 -19.32 14.32 -10.46
CA ALA A 118 -18.77 15.40 -11.28
C ALA A 118 -19.86 16.41 -11.64
N ARG A 119 -19.50 17.69 -11.64
CA ARG A 119 -20.35 18.79 -12.08
C ARG A 119 -19.59 19.63 -13.10
N THR A 120 -20.27 19.96 -14.20
CA THR A 120 -19.71 20.80 -15.26
C THR A 120 -20.33 22.20 -15.18
N THR A 121 -19.51 23.24 -15.18
CA THR A 121 -19.93 24.64 -15.03
C THR A 121 -19.22 25.58 -16.01
N GLU A 122 -19.85 26.71 -16.32
CA GLU A 122 -19.30 27.75 -17.20
C GLU A 122 -18.37 28.74 -16.47
N SER A 123 -18.31 28.65 -15.14
CA SER A 123 -17.40 29.41 -14.28
C SER A 123 -16.95 28.55 -13.10
N LEU A 124 -15.80 28.88 -12.51
CA LEU A 124 -15.35 28.28 -11.25
C LEU A 124 -16.26 28.78 -10.13
N ALA A 125 -17.35 28.06 -9.85
CA ALA A 125 -18.22 28.35 -8.72
C ALA A 125 -17.60 27.77 -7.43
N THR A 126 -17.54 28.57 -6.38
CA THR A 126 -17.21 28.09 -5.03
C THR A 126 -18.38 27.25 -4.54
N LEU A 127 -18.19 25.93 -4.41
CA LEU A 127 -19.20 25.03 -3.82
C LEU A 127 -19.19 25.20 -2.30
N ASN A 128 -20.23 25.82 -1.75
CA ASN A 128 -20.57 25.68 -0.33
C ASN A 128 -21.38 24.38 -0.18
N PHE A 129 -20.84 23.42 0.56
CA PHE A 129 -21.57 22.25 1.03
C PHE A 129 -22.21 22.54 2.39
#